data_AF-A0A1G2L7L1-F1
#
_entry.id   AF-A0A1G2L7L1-F1
#
_cell.length_a   1.000
_cell.length_b   1.000
_cell.length_c   1.000
_cell.angle_alpha   90.00
_cell.angle_beta   90.00
_cell.angle_gamma   90.00
#
_symmetry.space_group_name_H-M   'P 1'
#
loop_
_entity.id
_entity.type
_entity.pdbx_description
1 polymer ?
#
loop_
_entity_poly.entity_id
_entity_poly.type
_entity_poly.pdbx_seq_one_letter_code
_entity_poly.pdbx_strand_id
1 'polypeptide(L)'
;MRLTPDKKLHSREHLLADDLSRMLGEERRFAAYLGIAKRYYESDLRGLVRRVLEKQDLPQEARGKYFFAALRDKPQRPESRRHTPKPKKKKRKKRRVRMQKNHKTLPIIKVPQKVLRSVATDVPVTHIREPDIQDLIAAMKITLANTPDGVGLAAPQVGQSLRLFIVSEEAEEIDRSTADIERRFRRRALAGQVPESGMPPNKSNIGSGTRPWKYYVFINPVVKNKARGKALDAEGCLSVPGKFGHVKRCEKITVESLDEHGKKFLRGSANFFARVVQHELDHLDGTLFIDKAEEIIEVSPEEPRK
;
A
#
# COMPACT_ATOMS: atom_id res chain seq x y z
N MET A 1 28.22 30.67 -9.47
CA MET A 1 27.44 30.55 -8.22
C MET A 1 27.85 29.25 -7.52
N ARG A 2 28.55 29.35 -6.38
CA ARG A 2 28.89 28.19 -5.55
C ARG A 2 27.68 27.90 -4.64
N LEU A 3 27.03 26.75 -4.85
CA LEU A 3 26.00 26.25 -3.96
C LEU A 3 26.68 25.76 -2.67
N THR A 4 26.26 26.31 -1.53
CA THR A 4 26.70 25.86 -0.21
C THR A 4 25.90 24.61 0.21
N PRO A 5 26.51 23.64 0.93
CA PRO A 5 25.82 22.41 1.34
C PRO A 5 24.86 22.66 2.50
N ASP A 6 23.58 22.26 2.36
CA ASP A 6 22.55 22.37 3.39
C ASP A 6 22.81 21.39 4.56
N LYS A 7 23.03 21.93 5.76
CA LYS A 7 23.42 21.24 6.99
C LYS A 7 22.24 20.58 7.72
N LYS A 8 21.46 19.73 7.06
CA LYS A 8 20.36 18.98 7.70
C LYS A 8 20.46 17.47 7.47
N LEU A 9 20.69 16.74 8.57
CA LEU A 9 20.71 15.29 8.73
C LEU A 9 21.89 14.52 8.09
N HIS A 10 23.04 14.51 8.74
CA HIS A 10 23.93 13.36 8.58
C HIS A 10 24.39 12.83 9.93
N SER A 11 23.68 11.82 10.46
CA SER A 11 24.28 10.94 11.48
C SER A 11 25.60 10.38 10.95
N ARG A 12 26.49 9.97 11.85
CA ARG A 12 27.80 9.39 11.50
C ARG A 12 27.65 8.26 10.45
N GLU A 13 26.58 7.48 10.55
CA GLU A 13 26.23 6.43 9.61
C GLU A 13 25.78 6.93 8.23
N HIS A 14 25.14 8.10 8.14
CA HIS A 14 24.73 8.68 6.84
C HIS A 14 25.92 9.29 6.10
N LEU A 15 26.82 10.00 6.82
CA LEU A 15 28.08 10.49 6.23
C LEU A 15 28.90 9.32 5.68
N LEU A 16 29.00 8.25 6.48
CA LEU A 16 29.71 7.05 6.08
C LEU A 16 29.05 6.36 4.88
N ALA A 17 27.72 6.24 4.85
CA ALA A 17 27.02 5.62 3.74
C ALA A 17 27.15 6.38 2.41
N ASP A 18 27.11 7.71 2.47
CA ASP A 18 27.30 8.59 1.31
C ASP A 18 28.71 8.43 0.74
N ASP A 19 29.72 8.53 1.62
CA ASP A 19 31.14 8.37 1.29
C ASP A 19 31.42 7.01 0.63
N LEU A 20 30.99 5.91 1.25
CA LEU A 20 31.17 4.56 0.71
C LEU A 20 30.49 4.37 -0.65
N SER A 21 29.27 4.90 -0.82
CA SER A 21 28.51 4.77 -2.07
C SER A 21 29.13 5.53 -3.23
N ARG A 22 29.71 6.72 -2.98
CA ARG A 22 30.44 7.49 -3.99
C ARG A 22 31.76 6.84 -4.35
N MET A 23 32.54 6.41 -3.34
CA MET A 23 33.83 5.74 -3.57
C MET A 23 33.68 4.49 -4.44
N LEU A 24 32.59 3.74 -4.29
CA LEU A 24 32.32 2.52 -5.06
C LEU A 24 31.50 2.75 -6.34
N GLY A 25 31.18 4.01 -6.69
CA GLY A 25 30.43 4.35 -7.90
C GLY A 25 28.95 3.92 -7.90
N GLU A 26 28.36 3.72 -6.71
CA GLU A 26 27.00 3.21 -6.53
C GLU A 26 26.08 4.21 -5.80
N GLU A 27 26.10 5.48 -6.22
CA GLU A 27 25.34 6.58 -5.58
C GLU A 27 23.82 6.28 -5.49
N ARG A 28 23.27 5.59 -6.49
CA ARG A 28 21.85 5.15 -6.51
C ARG A 28 21.52 4.06 -5.47
N ARG A 29 22.53 3.47 -4.81
CA ARG A 29 22.40 2.39 -3.81
C ARG A 29 22.67 2.87 -2.37
N PHE A 30 22.66 4.17 -2.10
CA PHE A 30 22.84 4.77 -0.77
C PHE A 30 22.14 4.02 0.38
N ALA A 31 20.89 3.56 0.18
CA ALA A 31 20.13 2.84 1.21
C ALA A 31 20.78 1.51 1.63
N ALA A 32 21.45 0.81 0.72
CA ALA A 32 22.20 -0.41 1.03
C ALA A 32 23.42 -0.10 1.90
N TYR A 33 24.15 0.97 1.55
CA TYR A 33 25.30 1.48 2.30
C TYR A 33 24.92 2.01 3.70
N LEU A 34 23.72 2.59 3.84
CA LEU A 34 23.20 3.01 5.14
C LEU A 34 22.84 1.83 6.06
N GLY A 35 22.32 0.75 5.49
CA GLY A 35 22.03 -0.48 6.24
C GLY A 35 23.27 -1.10 6.87
N ILE A 36 24.39 -1.12 6.13
CA ILE A 36 25.66 -1.65 6.62
C ILE A 36 26.37 -0.68 7.57
N ALA A 37 26.27 0.64 7.37
CA ALA A 37 26.87 1.64 8.26
C ALA A 37 26.33 1.56 9.70
N LYS A 38 25.08 1.11 9.86
CA LYS A 38 24.44 0.85 11.16
C LYS A 38 24.87 -0.47 11.81
N ARG A 39 25.23 -1.45 10.99
CA ARG A 39 25.44 -2.84 11.41
C ARG A 39 26.91 -3.20 11.60
N TYR A 40 27.82 -2.50 10.93
CA TYR A 40 29.27 -2.78 10.99
C TYR A 40 30.03 -1.59 11.58
N TYR A 41 31.21 -1.85 12.14
CA TYR A 41 32.09 -0.77 12.62
C TYR A 41 32.63 0.06 11.45
N GLU A 42 32.74 1.37 11.64
CA GLU A 42 33.20 2.27 10.58
C GLU A 42 34.63 1.96 10.11
N SER A 43 35.51 1.57 11.04
CA SER A 43 36.88 1.14 10.76
C SER A 43 36.93 -0.03 9.77
N ASP A 44 36.03 -1.01 9.92
CA ASP A 44 35.96 -2.17 9.04
C ASP A 44 35.47 -1.80 7.64
N LEU A 45 34.47 -0.93 7.54
CA LEU A 45 33.91 -0.49 6.26
C LEU A 45 34.93 0.34 5.46
N ARG A 46 35.58 1.32 6.10
CA ARG A 46 36.62 2.14 5.46
C ARG A 46 37.84 1.30 5.04
N GLY A 47 38.27 0.38 5.90
CA GLY A 47 39.37 -0.54 5.59
C GLY A 47 39.03 -1.47 4.42
N LEU A 48 37.78 -1.93 4.33
CA LEU A 48 37.34 -2.76 3.22
C LEU A 48 37.27 -1.98 1.90
N VAL A 49 36.70 -0.78 1.89
CA VAL A 49 36.65 0.05 0.66
C VAL A 49 38.04 0.37 0.14
N ARG A 50 39.01 0.70 1.00
CA ARG A 50 40.40 0.93 0.58
C ARG A 50 40.95 -0.28 -0.21
N ARG A 51 40.80 -1.49 0.33
CA ARG A 51 41.24 -2.73 -0.36
C ARG A 51 40.51 -2.98 -1.69
N VAL A 52 39.24 -2.57 -1.81
CA VAL A 52 38.49 -2.69 -3.06
C VAL A 52 39.01 -1.71 -4.11
N LEU A 53 39.37 -0.50 -3.71
CA LEU A 53 39.89 0.54 -4.62
C LEU A 53 41.33 0.27 -5.08
N GLU A 54 42.14 -0.42 -4.28
CA GLU A 54 43.52 -0.81 -4.62
C GLU A 54 43.60 -1.94 -5.67
N LYS A 55 42.49 -2.62 -5.98
CA LYS A 55 42.45 -3.66 -7.01
C LYS A 55 42.41 -3.04 -8.41
N GLN A 56 43.54 -3.11 -9.11
CA GLN A 56 43.70 -2.61 -10.48
C GLN A 56 42.83 -3.40 -11.49
N ASP A 57 42.73 -4.72 -11.33
CA ASP A 57 41.98 -5.59 -12.24
C ASP A 57 40.46 -5.65 -11.98
N LEU A 58 39.94 -4.86 -11.03
CA LEU A 58 38.52 -4.89 -10.66
C LEU A 58 37.77 -3.71 -11.31
N PRO A 59 36.91 -3.97 -12.33
CA PRO A 59 36.16 -2.92 -13.01
C PRO A 59 35.28 -2.12 -12.04
N GLN A 60 35.10 -0.83 -12.31
CA GLN A 60 34.41 0.10 -11.41
C GLN A 60 33.00 -0.38 -11.05
N GLU A 61 32.25 -0.90 -12.01
CA GLU A 61 30.90 -1.46 -11.87
C GLU A 61 30.84 -2.75 -11.04
N ALA A 62 31.97 -3.46 -10.89
CA ALA A 62 32.08 -4.68 -10.09
C ALA A 62 32.51 -4.40 -8.64
N ARG A 63 33.05 -3.21 -8.35
CA ARG A 63 33.58 -2.84 -7.01
C ARG A 63 32.51 -2.89 -5.92
N GLY A 64 31.30 -2.42 -6.19
CA GLY A 64 30.17 -2.52 -5.25
C GLY A 64 29.79 -3.97 -4.94
N LYS A 65 29.66 -4.83 -5.97
CA LYS A 65 29.37 -6.26 -5.80
C LYS A 65 30.46 -6.97 -4.99
N TYR A 66 31.72 -6.70 -5.30
CA TYR A 66 32.87 -7.26 -4.57
C TYR A 66 32.88 -6.79 -3.11
N PHE A 67 32.62 -5.51 -2.87
CA PHE A 67 32.55 -4.94 -1.52
C PHE A 67 31.47 -5.63 -0.66
N PHE A 68 30.25 -5.81 -1.18
CA PHE A 68 29.18 -6.50 -0.45
C PHE A 68 29.46 -8.00 -0.24
N ALA A 69 30.18 -8.66 -1.15
CA ALA A 69 30.61 -10.03 -0.98
C ALA A 69 31.63 -10.17 0.16
N ALA A 70 32.68 -9.34 0.14
CA ALA A 70 33.74 -9.33 1.15
C ALA A 70 33.30 -8.79 2.53
N LEU A 71 32.14 -8.11 2.59
CA LEU A 71 31.56 -7.65 3.84
C LEU A 71 30.97 -8.79 4.69
N ARG A 72 30.63 -9.94 4.08
CA ARG A 72 30.02 -11.09 4.78
C ARG A 72 30.91 -11.67 5.88
N ASP A 73 32.23 -11.49 5.76
CA ASP A 73 33.22 -12.03 6.69
C ASP A 73 33.59 -11.04 7.82
N LYS A 74 32.87 -9.90 7.94
CA LYS A 74 33.15 -8.87 8.95
C LYS A 74 32.25 -8.98 10.19
N PRO A 75 32.76 -8.65 11.40
CA PRO A 75 31.96 -8.67 12.62
C PRO A 75 30.93 -7.54 12.64
N GLN A 76 29.72 -7.84 13.12
CA GLN A 76 28.64 -6.86 13.27
C GLN A 76 28.63 -6.27 14.69
N ARG A 77 28.10 -5.04 14.84
CA ARG A 77 27.90 -4.38 16.13
C ARG A 77 26.86 -5.17 16.96
N PRO A 78 27.09 -5.45 18.25
CA PRO A 78 26.12 -6.13 19.10
C PRO A 78 24.85 -5.28 19.31
N GLU A 79 23.67 -5.90 19.23
CA GLU A 79 22.38 -5.25 19.51
C GLU A 79 22.26 -4.93 21.01
N SER A 80 22.00 -3.67 21.38
CA SER A 80 21.90 -3.26 22.79
C SER A 80 20.51 -3.55 23.40
N ARG A 81 20.55 -4.20 24.58
CA ARG A 81 19.43 -4.62 25.45
C ARG A 81 18.53 -3.45 25.91
N ARG A 82 17.21 -3.68 26.04
CA ARG A 82 16.23 -2.77 26.70
C ARG A 82 16.14 -3.07 28.21
N HIS A 83 16.03 -2.02 29.04
CA HIS A 83 15.61 -2.09 30.45
C HIS A 83 14.73 -0.86 30.80
N THR A 84 13.70 -1.09 31.62
CA THR A 84 12.70 -0.14 32.21
C THR A 84 12.92 -0.02 33.74
N PRO A 85 12.25 0.83 34.59
CA PRO A 85 11.42 2.07 34.40
C PRO A 85 11.61 3.27 35.42
N LYS A 86 11.32 4.55 34.99
CA LYS A 86 10.75 5.83 35.62
C LYS A 86 11.19 6.40 37.02
N PRO A 87 10.94 7.69 37.48
CA PRO A 87 10.15 8.87 36.94
C PRO A 87 10.67 10.37 37.14
N LYS A 88 10.00 11.34 36.43
CA LYS A 88 9.75 12.83 36.65
C LYS A 88 10.94 13.86 36.51
N LYS A 89 10.85 15.11 35.98
CA LYS A 89 9.77 16.06 35.54
C LYS A 89 10.37 17.30 34.75
N LYS A 90 9.56 17.91 33.84
CA LYS A 90 9.57 19.32 33.27
C LYS A 90 10.65 19.67 32.20
N LYS A 91 10.45 20.39 31.07
CA LYS A 91 9.46 21.39 30.57
C LYS A 91 9.24 21.27 29.02
N ARG A 92 8.12 21.85 28.56
CA ARG A 92 7.60 21.95 27.17
C ARG A 92 8.47 22.81 26.23
N LYS A 93 8.57 22.45 24.94
CA LYS A 93 8.26 23.34 23.78
C LYS A 93 8.13 22.52 22.48
N LYS A 94 6.98 22.68 21.82
CA LYS A 94 6.60 22.05 20.54
C LYS A 94 7.39 22.67 19.37
N ARG A 95 7.81 21.87 18.39
CA ARG A 95 7.57 22.15 16.96
C ARG A 95 7.92 20.93 16.07
N ARG A 96 6.91 20.51 15.31
CA ARG A 96 6.88 19.43 14.31
C ARG A 96 7.75 19.79 13.11
N VAL A 97 8.58 18.87 12.62
CA VAL A 97 8.93 18.78 11.18
C VAL A 97 8.91 17.31 10.77
N ARG A 98 8.26 17.11 9.62
CA ARG A 98 7.67 15.92 9.02
C ARG A 98 8.77 15.15 8.28
N MET A 99 9.07 13.90 8.64
CA MET A 99 9.89 13.01 7.81
C MET A 99 8.98 12.37 6.75
N GLN A 100 9.27 12.58 5.46
CA GLN A 100 8.70 11.75 4.40
C GLN A 100 9.44 10.41 4.46
N LYS A 101 8.72 9.35 4.85
CA LYS A 101 9.23 7.98 4.82
C LYS A 101 8.98 7.42 3.42
N ASN A 102 9.96 6.72 2.85
CA ASN A 102 9.78 6.01 1.57
C ASN A 102 9.04 4.70 1.83
N HIS A 103 7.72 4.70 1.71
CA HIS A 103 6.91 3.48 1.79
C HIS A 103 7.11 2.67 0.49
N LYS A 104 7.55 1.41 0.60
CA LYS A 104 7.68 0.47 -0.53
C LYS A 104 6.35 -0.28 -0.75
N THR A 105 6.14 -0.81 -1.95
CA THR A 105 5.02 -1.73 -2.26
C THR A 105 5.07 -2.97 -1.35
N LEU A 106 3.89 -3.43 -0.93
CA LEU A 106 3.72 -4.63 -0.10
C LEU A 106 3.38 -5.83 -1.00
N PRO A 107 3.88 -7.04 -0.69
CA PRO A 107 3.45 -8.24 -1.37
C PRO A 107 1.99 -8.55 -1.01
N ILE A 108 1.14 -8.75 -2.04
CA ILE A 108 -0.22 -9.22 -1.84
C ILE A 108 -0.19 -10.74 -1.65
N ILE A 109 -0.64 -11.16 -0.47
CA ILE A 109 -0.69 -12.55 -0.05
C ILE A 109 -1.86 -13.24 -0.74
N LYS A 110 -1.62 -14.46 -1.21
CA LYS A 110 -2.58 -15.31 -1.92
C LYS A 110 -3.03 -16.47 -1.04
N VAL A 111 -4.20 -17.03 -1.33
CA VAL A 111 -4.65 -18.30 -0.72
C VAL A 111 -3.60 -19.40 -0.91
N PRO A 112 -3.41 -20.32 0.07
CA PRO A 112 -4.27 -20.59 1.25
C PRO A 112 -3.79 -19.94 2.57
N GLN A 113 -3.07 -18.82 2.53
CA GLN A 113 -2.44 -18.22 3.72
C GLN A 113 -3.44 -17.91 4.85
N LYS A 114 -3.13 -18.36 6.07
CA LYS A 114 -4.05 -18.34 7.23
C LYS A 114 -4.57 -16.94 7.58
N VAL A 115 -3.75 -15.91 7.40
CA VAL A 115 -4.13 -14.52 7.69
C VAL A 115 -5.37 -14.06 6.89
N LEU A 116 -5.60 -14.63 5.69
CA LEU A 116 -6.76 -14.34 4.85
C LEU A 116 -8.06 -15.00 5.36
N ARG A 117 -7.95 -15.93 6.31
CA ARG A 117 -9.04 -16.72 6.88
C ARG A 117 -9.28 -16.43 8.37
N SER A 118 -8.49 -15.54 8.96
CA SER A 118 -8.61 -15.15 10.37
C SER A 118 -9.40 -13.86 10.51
N VAL A 119 -10.18 -13.75 11.59
CA VAL A 119 -10.79 -12.46 11.99
C VAL A 119 -9.70 -11.50 12.43
N ALA A 120 -9.68 -10.32 11.82
CA ALA A 120 -8.70 -9.28 12.07
C ALA A 120 -9.00 -8.52 13.37
N THR A 121 -7.95 -8.03 14.03
CA THR A 121 -8.05 -7.33 15.32
C THR A 121 -8.26 -5.83 15.14
N ASP A 122 -9.07 -5.21 16.00
CA ASP A 122 -9.24 -3.77 16.04
C ASP A 122 -7.91 -3.04 16.23
N VAL A 123 -7.73 -1.94 15.51
CA VAL A 123 -6.61 -1.00 15.74
C VAL A 123 -6.97 -0.12 16.94
N PRO A 124 -6.17 -0.09 18.03
CA PRO A 124 -6.42 0.84 19.12
C PRO A 124 -6.41 2.29 18.63
N VAL A 125 -7.42 3.09 19.00
CA VAL A 125 -7.56 4.49 18.54
C VAL A 125 -6.30 5.32 18.84
N THR A 126 -5.66 5.05 19.98
CA THR A 126 -4.41 5.68 20.40
C THR A 126 -3.24 5.39 19.47
N HIS A 127 -3.28 4.28 18.72
CA HIS A 127 -2.19 3.84 17.84
C HIS A 127 -2.38 4.26 16.38
N ILE A 128 -3.57 4.76 15.98
CA ILE A 128 -3.85 5.09 14.57
C ILE A 128 -2.83 6.07 13.98
N ARG A 129 -2.38 7.04 14.79
CA ARG A 129 -1.45 8.09 14.36
C ARG A 129 0.02 7.71 14.55
N GLU A 130 0.28 6.53 15.11
CA GLU A 130 1.63 6.07 15.34
C GLU A 130 2.33 5.71 14.02
N PRO A 131 3.66 5.81 13.97
CA PRO A 131 4.49 5.54 12.80
C PRO A 131 4.15 4.26 12.04
N ASP A 132 3.87 3.17 12.75
CA ASP A 132 3.62 1.84 12.19
C ASP A 132 2.30 1.77 11.41
N ILE A 133 1.19 2.26 11.97
CA ILE A 133 -0.11 2.27 11.30
C ILE A 133 -0.10 3.25 10.12
N GLN A 134 0.49 4.43 10.29
CA GLN A 134 0.62 5.40 9.20
C GLN A 134 1.49 4.86 8.06
N ASP A 135 2.54 4.09 8.37
CA ASP A 135 3.38 3.47 7.36
C ASP A 135 2.68 2.36 6.61
N LEU A 136 1.90 1.54 7.32
CA LEU A 136 1.06 0.52 6.71
C LEU A 136 0.06 1.14 5.73
N ILE A 137 -0.68 2.17 6.15
CA ILE A 137 -1.66 2.86 5.30
C ILE A 137 -0.99 3.42 4.04
N ALA A 138 0.15 4.09 4.19
CA ALA A 138 0.87 4.65 3.05
C ALA A 138 1.42 3.57 2.11
N ALA A 139 1.95 2.46 2.65
CA ALA A 139 2.42 1.33 1.86
C ALA A 139 1.27 0.61 1.14
N MET A 140 0.10 0.48 1.77
CA MET A 140 -1.11 -0.06 1.14
C MET A 140 -1.58 0.84 0.00
N LYS A 141 -1.59 2.17 0.17
CA LYS A 141 -1.93 3.13 -0.90
C LYS A 141 -1.01 2.98 -2.10
N ILE A 142 0.29 2.86 -1.87
CA ILE A 142 1.28 2.62 -2.94
C ILE A 142 1.07 1.26 -3.60
N THR A 143 0.75 0.23 -2.82
CA THR A 143 0.50 -1.12 -3.34
C THR A 143 -0.72 -1.12 -4.26
N LEU A 144 -1.82 -0.52 -3.82
CA LEU A 144 -3.05 -0.39 -4.61
C LEU A 144 -2.82 0.44 -5.87
N ALA A 145 -2.10 1.57 -5.77
CA ALA A 145 -1.74 2.40 -6.93
C ALA A 145 -0.95 1.65 -8.02
N ASN A 146 -0.14 0.67 -7.62
CA ASN A 146 0.67 -0.15 -8.53
C ASN A 146 -0.02 -1.47 -8.90
N THR A 147 -1.30 -1.63 -8.59
CA THR A 147 -2.11 -2.80 -8.94
C THR A 147 -3.19 -2.37 -9.92
N PRO A 148 -2.99 -2.50 -11.24
CA PRO A 148 -3.92 -2.01 -12.27
C PRO A 148 -5.35 -2.53 -12.10
N ASP A 149 -5.50 -3.71 -11.47
CA ASP A 149 -6.78 -4.35 -11.22
C ASP A 149 -7.41 -4.17 -9.84
N GLY A 150 -6.70 -3.49 -8.93
CA GLY A 150 -7.17 -3.27 -7.58
C GLY A 150 -7.95 -1.97 -7.43
N VAL A 151 -9.16 -2.05 -6.89
CA VAL A 151 -9.94 -0.88 -6.43
C VAL A 151 -10.04 -0.80 -4.91
N GLY A 152 -9.71 -1.88 -4.21
CA GLY A 152 -9.65 -1.98 -2.75
C GLY A 152 -8.51 -2.88 -2.29
N LEU A 153 -8.06 -2.68 -1.05
CA LEU A 153 -7.04 -3.52 -0.42
C LEU A 153 -7.20 -3.51 1.11
N ALA A 154 -7.35 -4.70 1.70
CA ALA A 154 -7.43 -4.91 3.14
C ALA A 154 -6.06 -5.28 3.76
N ALA A 155 -5.84 -4.88 5.01
CA ALA A 155 -4.61 -5.17 5.75
C ALA A 155 -4.27 -6.68 5.83
N PRO A 156 -5.25 -7.60 5.99
CA PRO A 156 -4.98 -9.04 5.93
C PRO A 156 -4.33 -9.49 4.62
N GLN A 157 -4.65 -8.85 3.49
CA GLN A 157 -4.08 -9.18 2.17
C GLN A 157 -2.61 -8.80 2.05
N VAL A 158 -2.09 -7.96 2.93
CA VAL A 158 -0.66 -7.62 3.03
C VAL A 158 -0.01 -8.21 4.30
N GLY A 159 -0.67 -9.20 4.90
CA GLY A 159 -0.14 -9.96 6.04
C GLY A 159 -0.35 -9.32 7.41
N GLN A 160 -1.13 -8.24 7.49
CA GLN A 160 -1.41 -7.54 8.74
C GLN A 160 -2.83 -7.85 9.21
N SER A 161 -2.97 -8.57 10.33
CA SER A 161 -4.27 -8.96 10.89
C SER A 161 -4.93 -7.81 11.67
N LEU A 162 -5.19 -6.70 10.98
CA LEU A 162 -5.81 -5.49 11.51
C LEU A 162 -7.11 -5.16 10.78
N ARG A 163 -8.11 -4.64 11.50
CA ARG A 163 -9.37 -4.14 10.93
C ARG A 163 -9.16 -2.82 10.19
N LEU A 164 -8.46 -2.89 9.06
CA LEU A 164 -8.08 -1.74 8.26
C LEU A 164 -8.14 -2.11 6.79
N PHE A 165 -8.80 -1.28 5.98
CA PHE A 165 -8.73 -1.39 4.53
C PHE A 165 -8.74 -0.01 3.87
N ILE A 166 -8.35 0.03 2.60
CA ILE A 166 -8.43 1.23 1.76
C ILE A 166 -9.24 0.95 0.50
N VAL A 167 -9.87 1.99 -0.05
CA VAL A 167 -10.60 1.95 -1.33
C VAL A 167 -10.21 3.17 -2.18
N SER A 168 -9.92 2.97 -3.47
CA SER A 168 -9.66 4.07 -4.41
C SER A 168 -10.92 4.91 -4.64
N GLU A 169 -10.77 6.22 -4.80
CA GLU A 169 -11.87 7.13 -5.18
C GLU A 169 -12.49 6.75 -6.54
N GLU A 170 -11.74 6.04 -7.40
CA GLU A 170 -12.21 5.48 -8.67
C GLU A 170 -13.49 4.64 -8.54
N ALA A 171 -13.62 3.87 -7.46
CA ALA A 171 -14.79 3.04 -7.26
C ALA A 171 -16.08 3.88 -7.15
N GLU A 172 -16.00 5.07 -6.54
CA GLU A 172 -17.13 6.00 -6.48
C GLU A 172 -17.28 6.79 -7.79
N GLU A 173 -16.18 7.08 -8.49
CA GLU A 173 -16.23 7.73 -9.82
C GLU A 173 -16.90 6.87 -10.88
N ILE A 174 -16.71 5.54 -10.84
CA ILE A 174 -17.42 4.60 -11.70
C ILE A 174 -18.93 4.72 -11.49
N ASP A 175 -19.38 4.75 -10.23
CA ASP A 175 -20.81 4.92 -9.94
C ASP A 175 -21.36 6.26 -10.45
N ARG A 176 -20.62 7.35 -10.22
CA ARG A 176 -21.01 8.68 -10.73
C ARG A 176 -21.07 8.71 -12.25
N SER A 177 -20.07 8.15 -12.91
CA SER A 177 -19.96 8.15 -14.37
C SER A 177 -21.07 7.31 -15.01
N THR A 178 -21.33 6.12 -14.46
CA THR A 178 -22.47 5.28 -14.89
C THR A 178 -23.79 6.02 -14.71
N ALA A 179 -24.00 6.67 -13.56
CA ALA A 179 -25.23 7.44 -13.31
C ALA A 179 -25.38 8.64 -14.26
N ASP A 180 -24.28 9.30 -14.61
CA ASP A 180 -24.29 10.41 -15.56
C ASP A 180 -24.55 9.95 -17.00
N ILE A 181 -23.95 8.82 -17.39
CA ILE A 181 -24.21 8.14 -18.65
C ILE A 181 -25.69 7.77 -18.74
N GLU A 182 -26.22 7.08 -17.74
CA GLU A 182 -27.65 6.73 -17.66
C GLU A 182 -28.56 7.97 -17.71
N ARG A 183 -28.20 9.06 -17.02
CA ARG A 183 -28.98 10.31 -17.04
C ARG A 183 -28.97 10.97 -18.42
N ARG A 184 -27.86 10.91 -19.16
CA ARG A 184 -27.74 11.41 -20.54
C ARG A 184 -28.52 10.52 -21.50
N PHE A 185 -28.42 9.20 -21.37
CA PHE A 185 -29.23 8.24 -22.13
C PHE A 185 -30.71 8.47 -21.88
N ARG A 186 -31.15 8.59 -20.62
CA ARG A 186 -32.55 8.88 -20.27
C ARG A 186 -33.05 10.19 -20.87
N ARG A 187 -32.21 11.26 -20.86
CA ARG A 187 -32.55 12.53 -21.52
C ARG A 187 -32.66 12.41 -23.03
N ARG A 188 -31.79 11.64 -23.69
CA ARG A 188 -31.84 11.38 -25.14
C ARG A 188 -33.03 10.50 -25.53
N ALA A 189 -33.33 9.48 -24.74
CA ALA A 189 -34.52 8.63 -24.90
C ALA A 189 -35.82 9.44 -24.75
N LEU A 190 -35.90 10.34 -23.75
CA LEU A 190 -37.01 11.29 -23.61
C LEU A 190 -37.09 12.30 -24.77
N ALA A 191 -35.99 12.56 -25.47
CA ALA A 191 -35.91 13.40 -26.67
C ALA A 191 -36.08 12.62 -27.98
N GLY A 192 -36.51 11.35 -27.94
CA GLY A 192 -36.83 10.54 -29.12
C GLY A 192 -35.62 9.98 -29.89
N GLN A 193 -34.42 9.97 -29.29
CA GLN A 193 -33.21 9.40 -29.89
C GLN A 193 -32.73 8.19 -29.08
N VAL A 194 -32.79 6.99 -29.65
CA VAL A 194 -32.39 5.72 -29.00
C VAL A 194 -31.09 5.20 -29.64
N PRO A 195 -30.02 4.95 -28.85
CA PRO A 195 -28.91 4.13 -29.32
C PRO A 195 -29.02 2.69 -28.81
N GLU A 196 -28.60 1.75 -29.65
CA GLU A 196 -28.42 0.32 -29.33
C GLU A 196 -27.40 0.10 -28.18
N SER A 197 -27.63 -0.99 -27.46
CA SER A 197 -26.93 -1.49 -26.26
C SER A 197 -25.42 -1.23 -26.21
N GLY A 198 -24.91 -0.83 -25.03
CA GLY A 198 -23.47 -0.73 -24.78
C GLY A 198 -23.10 -1.04 -23.33
N MET A 199 -22.17 -2.00 -23.16
CA MET A 199 -21.53 -2.39 -21.89
C MET A 199 -20.87 -1.20 -21.16
N PRO A 200 -20.66 -1.31 -19.83
CA PRO A 200 -19.96 -0.29 -19.05
C PRO A 200 -18.50 -0.08 -19.54
N PRO A 201 -17.94 1.12 -19.35
CA PRO A 201 -16.62 1.47 -19.89
C PRO A 201 -15.48 0.68 -19.24
N ASN A 202 -14.54 0.22 -20.07
CA ASN A 202 -13.26 -0.38 -19.68
C ASN A 202 -12.27 0.69 -19.16
N LYS A 203 -11.31 0.27 -18.32
CA LYS A 203 -10.24 1.07 -17.69
C LYS A 203 -9.43 1.94 -18.63
N SER A 204 -9.39 1.60 -19.93
CA SER A 204 -8.68 2.39 -20.95
C SER A 204 -9.35 3.73 -21.28
N ASN A 205 -10.61 3.94 -20.88
CA ASN A 205 -11.38 5.14 -21.27
C ASN A 205 -11.51 6.21 -20.17
N ILE A 206 -10.91 6.01 -18.99
CA ILE A 206 -10.86 7.04 -17.94
C ILE A 206 -9.58 7.84 -18.14
N GLY A 207 -9.74 9.06 -18.66
CA GLY A 207 -8.67 9.91 -19.18
C GLY A 207 -7.46 10.07 -18.25
N SER A 208 -6.28 10.05 -18.87
CA SER A 208 -4.95 10.25 -18.31
C SER A 208 -4.74 11.67 -17.75
N GLY A 209 -5.44 12.02 -16.68
CA GLY A 209 -5.22 13.23 -15.90
C GLY A 209 -4.31 12.95 -14.71
N THR A 210 -3.19 13.66 -14.59
CA THR A 210 -2.16 13.58 -13.54
C THR A 210 -2.64 14.06 -12.16
N ARG A 211 -3.82 13.65 -11.70
CA ARG A 211 -4.23 13.87 -10.30
C ARG A 211 -3.71 12.71 -9.44
N PRO A 212 -3.10 12.97 -8.28
CA PRO A 212 -2.78 11.90 -7.34
C PRO A 212 -4.08 11.25 -6.87
N TRP A 213 -4.17 9.92 -7.00
CA TRP A 213 -5.31 9.13 -6.55
C TRP A 213 -5.62 9.41 -5.08
N LYS A 214 -6.88 9.71 -4.77
CA LYS A 214 -7.35 9.77 -3.39
C LYS A 214 -7.87 8.40 -2.97
N TYR A 215 -7.68 8.11 -1.68
CA TYR A 215 -8.10 6.85 -1.08
C TYR A 215 -8.96 7.13 0.13
N TYR A 216 -10.05 6.38 0.25
CA TYR A 216 -10.76 6.25 1.51
C TYR A 216 -10.02 5.25 2.40
N VAL A 217 -9.79 5.62 3.65
CA VAL A 217 -9.17 4.74 4.65
C VAL A 217 -10.22 4.42 5.70
N PHE A 218 -10.47 3.12 5.92
CA PHE A 218 -11.44 2.62 6.88
C PHE A 218 -10.71 1.84 7.98
N ILE A 219 -10.74 2.35 9.20
CA ILE A 219 -10.16 1.72 10.39
C ILE A 219 -11.29 1.39 11.37
N ASN A 220 -11.32 0.14 11.84
CA ASN A 220 -12.37 -0.46 12.67
C ASN A 220 -13.79 -0.20 12.12
N PRO A 221 -14.05 -0.50 10.84
CA PRO A 221 -15.33 -0.21 10.22
C PRO A 221 -16.44 -1.12 10.78
N VAL A 222 -17.63 -0.53 10.97
CA VAL A 222 -18.85 -1.19 11.41
C VAL A 222 -20.00 -0.78 10.50
N VAL A 223 -20.71 -1.76 9.94
CA VAL A 223 -21.91 -1.48 9.13
C VAL A 223 -23.05 -1.05 10.04
N LYS A 224 -23.59 0.15 9.81
CA LYS A 224 -24.74 0.69 10.55
C LYS A 224 -26.07 0.43 9.87
N ASN A 225 -26.10 0.53 8.54
CA ASN A 225 -27.30 0.32 7.75
C ASN A 225 -26.98 -0.47 6.48
N LYS A 226 -27.95 -1.28 6.04
CA LYS A 226 -27.93 -1.98 4.75
C LYS A 226 -29.31 -1.81 4.08
N ALA A 227 -29.31 -1.52 2.79
CA ALA A 227 -30.55 -1.59 2.01
C ALA A 227 -31.05 -3.04 1.89
N ARG A 228 -32.36 -3.20 1.72
CA ARG A 228 -32.98 -4.50 1.43
C ARG A 228 -32.60 -5.01 0.04
N GLY A 229 -32.48 -4.11 -0.93
CA GLY A 229 -32.05 -4.41 -2.29
C GLY A 229 -30.65 -5.02 -2.34
N LYS A 230 -30.51 -6.09 -3.13
CA LYS A 230 -29.23 -6.74 -3.40
C LYS A 230 -29.04 -6.86 -4.90
N ALA A 231 -27.82 -6.64 -5.37
CA ALA A 231 -27.42 -6.86 -6.74
C ALA A 231 -26.49 -8.09 -6.82
N LEU A 232 -26.73 -8.94 -7.80
CA LEU A 232 -25.79 -9.99 -8.21
C LEU A 232 -24.87 -9.39 -9.28
N ASP A 233 -23.56 -9.54 -9.09
CA ASP A 233 -22.56 -9.04 -10.04
C ASP A 233 -21.25 -9.82 -9.86
N ALA A 234 -20.39 -9.78 -10.88
CA ALA A 234 -19.10 -10.44 -10.87
C ALA A 234 -18.09 -9.72 -9.96
N GLU A 235 -17.36 -10.49 -9.15
CA GLU A 235 -16.25 -10.01 -8.33
C GLU A 235 -15.00 -10.87 -8.57
N GLY A 236 -13.84 -10.24 -8.44
CA GLY A 236 -12.54 -10.91 -8.33
C GLY A 236 -11.80 -10.44 -7.08
N CYS A 237 -10.71 -11.11 -6.72
CA CYS A 237 -9.89 -10.74 -5.56
C CYS A 237 -8.41 -10.87 -5.85
N LEU A 238 -7.62 -9.87 -5.45
CA LEU A 238 -6.17 -9.86 -5.60
C LEU A 238 -5.48 -11.04 -4.88
N SER A 239 -6.12 -11.58 -3.84
CA SER A 239 -5.65 -12.74 -3.07
C SER A 239 -6.11 -14.10 -3.61
N VAL A 240 -6.98 -14.11 -4.64
CA VAL A 240 -7.46 -15.33 -5.32
C VAL A 240 -7.36 -15.11 -6.84
N PRO A 241 -6.14 -15.03 -7.39
CA PRO A 241 -5.95 -14.69 -8.80
C PRO A 241 -6.52 -15.77 -9.73
N GLY A 242 -6.97 -15.34 -10.91
CA GLY A 242 -7.50 -16.22 -11.96
C GLY A 242 -8.91 -16.76 -11.68
N LYS A 243 -9.59 -16.27 -10.64
CA LYS A 243 -10.97 -16.64 -10.33
C LYS A 243 -11.86 -15.42 -10.24
N PHE A 244 -13.04 -15.54 -10.81
CA PHE A 244 -14.14 -14.58 -10.67
C PHE A 244 -15.39 -15.32 -10.22
N GLY A 245 -16.33 -14.62 -9.61
CA GLY A 245 -17.59 -15.23 -9.26
C GLY A 245 -18.70 -14.22 -9.01
N HIS A 246 -19.93 -14.65 -9.24
CA HIS A 246 -21.11 -13.81 -9.04
C HIS A 246 -21.51 -13.80 -7.56
N VAL A 247 -21.46 -12.63 -6.93
CA VAL A 247 -21.75 -12.47 -5.49
C VAL A 247 -22.91 -11.51 -5.29
N LYS A 248 -23.87 -11.88 -4.44
CA LYS A 248 -24.96 -10.97 -4.05
C LYS A 248 -24.48 -10.01 -2.97
N ARG A 249 -24.57 -8.71 -3.24
CA ARG A 249 -24.20 -7.63 -2.30
C ARG A 249 -25.37 -6.68 -2.08
N CYS A 250 -25.47 -6.09 -0.89
CA CYS A 250 -26.43 -5.01 -0.66
C CYS A 250 -26.09 -3.82 -1.55
N GLU A 251 -27.08 -3.27 -2.25
CA GLU A 251 -26.85 -2.16 -3.19
C GLU A 251 -26.42 -0.87 -2.49
N LYS A 252 -26.79 -0.70 -1.21
CA LYS A 252 -26.39 0.46 -0.42
C LYS A 252 -26.07 0.03 1.00
N ILE A 253 -24.97 0.55 1.53
CA ILE A 253 -24.60 0.38 2.94
C ILE A 253 -24.09 1.69 3.52
N THR A 254 -24.27 1.86 4.82
CA THR A 254 -23.64 2.92 5.61
C THR A 254 -22.67 2.30 6.61
N VAL A 255 -21.42 2.75 6.58
CA VAL A 255 -20.35 2.28 7.46
C VAL A 255 -19.93 3.41 8.39
N GLU A 256 -19.86 3.14 9.69
CA GLU A 256 -19.15 3.97 10.65
C GLU A 256 -17.70 3.48 10.74
N SER A 257 -16.73 4.39 10.70
CA SER A 257 -15.32 4.05 10.71
C SER A 257 -14.48 5.20 11.26
N LEU A 258 -13.23 4.91 11.59
CA LEU A 258 -12.18 5.90 11.85
C LEU A 258 -11.38 6.12 10.56
N ASP A 259 -10.94 7.36 10.32
CA ASP A 259 -10.00 7.70 9.25
C ASP A 259 -8.53 7.54 9.68
N GLU A 260 -7.60 7.80 8.77
CA GLU A 260 -6.16 7.75 9.04
C GLU A 260 -5.65 8.79 10.07
N HIS A 261 -6.52 9.66 10.56
CA HIS A 261 -6.22 10.61 11.63
C HIS A 261 -6.92 10.25 12.95
N GLY A 262 -7.68 9.14 12.97
CA GLY A 262 -8.46 8.67 14.11
C GLY A 262 -9.78 9.44 14.29
N LYS A 263 -10.24 10.18 13.29
CA LYS A 263 -11.52 10.87 13.33
C LYS A 263 -12.63 9.90 12.89
N LYS A 264 -13.70 9.83 13.68
CA LYS A 264 -14.91 9.08 13.32
C LYS A 264 -15.62 9.73 12.13
N PHE A 265 -16.12 8.91 11.22
CA PHE A 265 -16.98 9.32 10.12
C PHE A 265 -18.05 8.25 9.84
N LEU A 266 -19.14 8.69 9.21
CA LEU A 266 -20.13 7.84 8.58
C LEU A 266 -20.00 7.98 7.07
N ARG A 267 -19.92 6.86 6.36
CA ARG A 267 -19.82 6.83 4.90
C ARG A 267 -20.95 5.98 4.33
N GLY A 268 -21.83 6.65 3.60
CA GLY A 268 -22.74 5.98 2.67
C GLY A 268 -21.98 5.53 1.43
N SER A 269 -22.34 4.36 0.92
CA SER A 269 -21.86 3.81 -0.35
C SER A 269 -23.03 3.15 -1.08
N ALA A 270 -22.98 3.17 -2.41
CA ALA A 270 -23.99 2.57 -3.26
C ALA A 270 -23.31 1.74 -4.36
N ASN A 271 -24.06 0.86 -5.03
CA ASN A 271 -23.69 0.19 -6.27
C ASN A 271 -22.29 -0.46 -6.21
N PHE A 272 -21.39 -0.10 -7.15
CA PHE A 272 -20.05 -0.67 -7.23
C PHE A 272 -19.21 -0.29 -6.01
N PHE A 273 -19.27 0.95 -5.55
CA PHE A 273 -18.54 1.35 -4.35
C PHE A 273 -19.03 0.61 -3.10
N ALA A 274 -20.34 0.38 -2.95
CA ALA A 274 -20.87 -0.45 -1.85
C ALA A 274 -20.40 -1.90 -1.94
N ARG A 275 -20.30 -2.45 -3.15
CA ARG A 275 -19.77 -3.80 -3.40
C ARG A 275 -18.32 -3.92 -2.96
N VAL A 276 -17.46 -2.99 -3.38
CA VAL A 276 -16.05 -2.95 -2.97
C VAL A 276 -15.93 -2.83 -1.45
N VAL A 277 -16.67 -1.92 -0.81
CA VAL A 277 -16.63 -1.77 0.66
C VAL A 277 -17.07 -3.06 1.37
N GLN A 278 -18.09 -3.77 0.87
CA GLN A 278 -18.50 -5.06 1.44
C GLN A 278 -17.46 -6.16 1.23
N HIS A 279 -16.76 -6.16 0.09
CA HIS A 279 -15.66 -7.08 -0.18
C HIS A 279 -14.51 -6.87 0.80
N GLU A 280 -14.09 -5.62 1.00
CA GLU A 280 -13.00 -5.31 1.94
C GLU A 280 -13.39 -5.58 3.40
N LEU A 281 -14.67 -5.39 3.75
CA LEU A 281 -15.19 -5.76 5.07
C LEU A 281 -15.08 -7.28 5.32
N ASP A 282 -15.41 -8.10 4.33
CA ASP A 282 -15.32 -9.56 4.44
C ASP A 282 -13.88 -10.03 4.72
N HIS A 283 -12.88 -9.38 4.11
CA HIS A 283 -11.47 -9.66 4.39
C HIS A 283 -11.10 -9.45 5.87
N LEU A 284 -11.75 -8.51 6.56
CA LEU A 284 -11.52 -8.29 7.99
C LEU A 284 -12.11 -9.40 8.86
N ASP A 285 -13.06 -10.16 8.33
CA ASP A 285 -13.73 -11.26 9.02
C ASP A 285 -13.26 -12.64 8.50
N GLY A 286 -12.15 -12.66 7.73
CA GLY A 286 -11.57 -13.89 7.17
C GLY A 286 -12.39 -14.55 6.07
N THR A 287 -13.36 -13.82 5.52
CA THR A 287 -14.26 -14.30 4.46
C THR A 287 -13.75 -13.82 3.10
N LEU A 288 -13.76 -14.71 2.11
CA LEU A 288 -13.39 -14.42 0.73
C LEU A 288 -14.61 -14.51 -0.17
N PHE A 289 -14.58 -13.86 -1.33
CA PHE A 289 -15.72 -13.88 -2.27
C PHE A 289 -16.08 -15.30 -2.72
N ILE A 290 -15.10 -16.20 -2.84
CA ILE A 290 -15.30 -17.61 -3.20
C ILE A 290 -16.16 -18.38 -2.20
N ASP A 291 -16.30 -17.89 -0.96
CA ASP A 291 -17.19 -18.51 0.03
C ASP A 291 -18.66 -18.08 -0.15
N LYS A 292 -18.91 -17.05 -0.97
CA LYS A 292 -20.24 -16.43 -1.20
C LYS A 292 -20.70 -16.49 -2.64
N ALA A 293 -19.81 -16.86 -3.57
CA ALA A 293 -20.10 -16.88 -4.99
C ALA A 293 -21.12 -17.99 -5.31
N GLU A 294 -22.13 -17.67 -6.12
CA GLU A 294 -23.10 -18.65 -6.63
C GLU A 294 -22.49 -19.50 -7.75
N GLU A 295 -21.56 -18.92 -8.50
CA GLU A 295 -20.82 -19.57 -9.58
C GLU A 295 -19.39 -19.01 -9.60
N ILE A 296 -18.40 -19.91 -9.74
CA ILE A 296 -16.99 -19.54 -9.85
C ILE A 296 -16.52 -19.85 -11.27
N ILE A 297 -15.98 -18.83 -11.92
CA ILE A 297 -15.37 -18.90 -13.24
C ILE A 297 -13.86 -18.84 -13.07
N GLU A 298 -13.16 -19.87 -13.55
CA GLU A 298 -11.71 -19.87 -13.63
C GLU A 298 -11.26 -19.34 -14.99
N VAL A 299 -10.39 -18.34 -14.97
CA VAL A 299 -9.85 -17.72 -16.19
C VAL A 299 -8.39 -18.14 -16.29
N SER A 300 -8.09 -19.00 -17.27
CA SER A 300 -6.71 -19.31 -17.63
C SER A 300 -6.05 -18.05 -18.20
N PRO A 301 -4.78 -17.73 -17.86
CA PRO A 301 -4.08 -16.64 -18.52
C PRO A 301 -4.06 -16.92 -20.03
N GLU A 302 -4.61 -16.01 -20.84
CA GLU A 302 -4.40 -16.06 -22.29
C GLU A 302 -2.88 -16.10 -22.52
N GLU A 303 -2.40 -17.09 -23.27
CA GLU A 303 -1.02 -17.06 -23.76
C GLU A 303 -0.84 -15.73 -24.50
N PRO A 304 0.23 -14.96 -24.24
CA PRO A 304 0.45 -13.73 -24.95
C PRO A 304 0.44 -14.05 -26.44
N ARG A 305 -0.49 -13.42 -27.19
CA ARG A 305 -0.49 -13.50 -28.65
C ARG A 305 0.91 -13.11 -29.11
N LYS A 306 1.62 -14.07 -29.71
CA LYS A 306 2.98 -13.93 -30.22
C LYS A 306 3.09 -12.78 -31.21
#